data_AF-B8G9N7-F1
#
_entry.id   AF-B8G9N7-F1
#
_cell.length_a   1.000
_cell.length_b   1.000
_cell.length_c   1.000
_cell.angle_alpha   90.00
_cell.angle_beta   90.00
_cell.angle_gamma   90.00
#
_symmetry.space_group_name_H-M   'P 1'
#
loop_
_entity.id
_entity.type
_entity.pdbx_description
1 polymer ?
#
loop_
_entity_poly.entity_id
_entity_poly.type
_entity_poly.pdbx_seq_one_letter_code
_entity_poly.pdbx_strand_id
1 'polypeptide(L)' 'MTQVNQHRYLGKARKSVDGIEKVTGRARYAGDVNLPGMLHGKPALSPYAHAL' A
#
# COMPACT_ATOMS: atom_id res chain seq x y z
N MET A 1 19.15 28.90 -21.52
CA MET A 1 19.24 27.56 -22.15
C MET A 1 19.58 26.55 -21.07
N THR A 2 18.61 25.77 -20.61
CA THR A 2 18.78 24.80 -19.52
C THR A 2 19.40 23.51 -20.09
N GLN A 3 20.50 23.05 -19.48
CA GLN A 3 21.14 21.78 -19.86
C GLN A 3 20.21 20.61 -19.51
N VAL A 4 19.86 19.79 -20.51
CA VAL A 4 19.14 18.52 -20.28
C VAL A 4 20.17 17.45 -19.93
N ASN A 5 20.40 17.23 -18.63
CA ASN A 5 21.25 16.14 -18.19
C ASN A 5 20.59 14.78 -18.48
N GLN A 6 21.29 13.95 -19.25
CA GLN A 6 20.82 12.62 -19.65
C GLN A 6 20.93 11.64 -18.48
N HIS A 7 19.84 11.47 -17.73
CA HIS A 7 19.81 10.56 -16.60
C HIS A 7 19.55 9.10 -17.05
N ARG A 8 20.29 8.15 -16.46
CA ARG A 8 20.17 6.72 -16.80
C ARG A 8 18.78 6.15 -16.49
N TYR A 9 18.15 6.61 -15.42
CA TYR A 9 16.90 6.06 -14.87
C TYR A 9 15.75 7.06 -14.77
N LEU A 10 16.03 8.33 -14.49
CA LEU A 10 15.00 9.37 -14.33
C LEU A 10 14.32 9.68 -15.67
N GLY A 11 13.00 9.85 -15.67
CA GLY A 11 12.20 10.20 -16.85
C GLY A 11 11.89 9.04 -17.80
N LYS A 12 12.26 7.80 -17.46
CA LYS A 12 12.01 6.62 -18.29
C LYS A 12 10.88 5.77 -17.70
N ALA A 13 9.96 5.32 -18.55
CA ALA A 13 8.94 4.36 -18.14
C ALA A 13 9.59 3.05 -17.66
N ARG A 14 9.15 2.54 -16.52
CA ARG A 14 9.56 1.25 -15.96
C ARG A 14 8.35 0.48 -15.50
N LYS A 15 8.46 -0.85 -15.58
CA LYS A 15 7.50 -1.75 -14.96
C LYS A 15 7.59 -1.58 -13.43
N SER A 16 6.44 -1.60 -12.77
CA SER A 16 6.41 -1.64 -11.31
C SER A 16 7.05 -2.94 -10.82
N VAL A 17 7.91 -2.85 -9.80
CA VAL A 17 8.62 -4.00 -9.21
C VAL A 17 7.61 -4.95 -8.57
N ASP A 18 6.70 -4.37 -7.79
CA ASP A 18 5.59 -5.03 -7.09
C ASP A 18 4.37 -5.31 -7.99
N GLY A 19 4.40 -4.90 -9.26
CA GLY A 19 3.24 -4.99 -10.16
C GLY A 19 2.72 -6.41 -10.35
N ILE A 20 3.62 -7.38 -10.57
CA ILE A 20 3.25 -8.78 -10.81
C ILE A 20 2.59 -9.39 -9.58
N GLU A 21 3.14 -9.17 -8.39
CA GLU A 21 2.61 -9.73 -7.14
C GLU A 21 1.21 -9.18 -6.83
N LYS A 22 0.98 -7.89 -7.10
CA LYS A 22 -0.32 -7.24 -6.92
C LYS A 22 -1.38 -7.78 -7.89
N VAL A 23 -1.07 -7.92 -9.18
CA VAL A 23 -2.06 -8.38 -10.18
C VAL A 23 -2.32 -9.88 -10.13
N THR A 24 -1.39 -10.67 -9.59
CA THR A 24 -1.55 -12.13 -9.44
C THR A 24 -2.16 -12.55 -8.10
N GLY A 25 -2.44 -11.60 -7.20
CA GLY A 25 -2.95 -11.89 -5.86
C GLY A 25 -1.93 -12.57 -4.94
N ARG A 26 -0.64 -12.49 -5.26
CA ARG A 26 0.46 -13.05 -4.45
C ARG A 26 0.97 -12.09 -3.39
N ALA A 27 0.72 -10.80 -3.56
CA ALA A 27 1.06 -9.79 -2.57
C ALA A 27 0.29 -10.05 -1.27
N ARG A 28 1.01 -10.11 -0.14
CA ARG A 28 0.45 -10.30 1.19
C ARG A 28 0.21 -8.95 1.86
N TYR A 29 -1.01 -8.68 2.29
CA TYR A 29 -1.39 -7.51 3.07
C TYR A 29 -1.66 -7.90 4.53
N ALA A 30 -1.81 -6.89 5.39
CA ALA A 30 -2.06 -7.12 6.81
C ALA A 30 -3.30 -7.98 7.09
N GLY A 31 -4.33 -7.89 6.24
CA GLY A 31 -5.54 -8.71 6.34
C GLY A 31 -5.38 -10.17 5.90
N ASP A 32 -4.32 -10.51 5.16
CA ASP A 32 -4.09 -11.87 4.66
C ASP A 32 -3.31 -12.74 5.68
N VAL A 33 -2.89 -12.13 6.79
CA VAL A 33 -2.10 -12.80 7.83
C VAL A 33 -3.03 -13.55 8.76
N ASN A 34 -2.84 -14.87 8.86
CA ASN A 34 -3.52 -15.72 9.84
C ASN A 34 -2.48 -16.38 10.75
N LEU A 35 -2.54 -16.10 12.04
CA LEU A 35 -1.63 -16.64 13.05
C LEU A 35 -2.41 -17.49 14.08
N PRO A 36 -1.82 -18.57 14.61
CA PRO A 36 -2.43 -19.32 15.71
C PRO A 36 -2.70 -18.40 16.91
N GLY A 37 -3.95 -18.36 17.38
CA GLY A 37 -4.36 -17.52 18.51
C GLY A 37 -4.62 -16.04 18.16
N MET A 38 -4.68 -15.66 16.88
CA MET A 38 -4.95 -14.28 16.47
C MET A 38 -6.36 -13.81 16.91
N LEU A 39 -6.41 -12.74 17.71
CA LEU A 39 -7.64 -12.11 18.17
C LEU A 39 -8.11 -11.03 17.19
N HIS A 40 -9.42 -10.79 17.14
CA HIS A 40 -10.05 -9.79 16.27
C HIS A 40 -10.67 -8.68 17.11
N GLY A 41 -10.21 -7.44 16.90
CA GLY A 41 -10.76 -6.25 17.55
C GLY A 41 -11.66 -5.47 16.61
N LYS A 42 -12.85 -5.06 17.09
CA LYS A 42 -13.71 -4.09 16.41
C LYS A 42 -13.81 -2.84 17.28
N PRO A 43 -13.35 -1.67 16.84
CA PRO A 43 -13.45 -0.46 17.63
C PRO A 43 -14.93 -0.07 17.81
N ALA A 44 -15.31 0.31 19.03
CA ALA A 44 -16.56 1.00 19.30
C ALA A 44 -16.36 2.48 18.97
N LEU A 45 -16.97 2.93 17.88
CA LEU A 45 -16.85 4.31 17.40
C LEU A 45 -17.95 5.17 18.00
N SER A 46 -17.66 6.46 18.20
CA SER A 46 -18.67 7.42 18.66
C SER A 46 -19.80 7.53 17.62
N PRO A 47 -21.08 7.44 18.03
CA PRO A 47 -22.19 7.74 17.13
C PRO A 47 -22.36 9.25 16.91
N TYR A 48 -21.76 10.10 17.75
CA TYR A 48 -21.88 11.55 17.69
C TYR A 48 -20.54 12.19 17.34
N ALA A 49 -20.56 13.11 16.37
CA ALA A 49 -19.37 13.89 16.01
C ALA A 49 -18.96 14.87 17.13
N HIS A 50 -19.93 15.35 17.91
CA HIS A 50 -19.75 16.18 19.09
C HIS A 50 -20.92 15.92 20.05
N ALA A 51 -20.64 15.71 21.34
CA ALA A 51 -21.65 15.57 22.39
C ALA A 51 -21.48 16.77 23.34
N LEU A 52 -22.56 17.54 23.50
CA LEU A 52 -22.66 18.69 24.40
C LEU A 52 -23.04 18.24 25.82
#